data_AF-A0A7K9E1C3-F1
#
_entry.id   AF-A0A7K9E1C3-F1
#
_cell.length_a   1.000
_cell.length_b   1.000
_cell.length_c   1.000
_cell.angle_alpha   90.00
_cell.angle_beta   90.00
_cell.angle_gamma   90.00
#
_symmetry.space_group_name_H-M   'P 1'
#
loop_
_entity.id
_entity.type
_entity.pdbx_description
1 polymer ?
#
loop_
_entity_poly.entity_id
_entity_poly.type
_entity_poly.pdbx_seq_one_letter_code
_entity_poly.pdbx_strand_id
1 'polypeptide(L)'
;LSLPSPLSPRRETEPHPRYRTTNQTYGSRAPTVHEVPTSFHVTSHAFSKTLAQGGMYRNNGLNTALEKSYVTGPANFITACDHLNFHPSYNPSGPSHC
;
A
#
# COMPACT_ATOMS: atom_id res chain seq x y z
N LEU A 1 -32.15 7.20 7.18
CA LEU A 1 -31.21 6.08 7.47
C LEU A 1 -31.89 4.80 7.00
N SER A 2 -31.43 4.21 5.90
CA SER A 2 -31.98 2.92 5.44
C SER A 2 -31.52 1.85 6.41
N LEU A 3 -32.44 1.24 7.15
CA LEU A 3 -32.13 0.02 7.91
C LEU A 3 -31.74 -1.08 6.90
N PRO A 4 -30.70 -1.90 7.19
CA PRO A 4 -30.44 -3.06 6.36
C PRO A 4 -31.66 -3.99 6.40
N SER A 5 -32.06 -4.51 5.24
CA SER A 5 -33.10 -5.52 5.15
C SER A 5 -32.77 -6.69 6.10
N PRO A 6 -33.74 -7.26 6.82
CA PRO A 6 -33.50 -8.41 7.69
C PRO A 6 -32.84 -9.53 6.88
N LEU A 7 -31.81 -10.16 7.45
CA LEU A 7 -31.26 -11.39 6.88
C LEU A 7 -32.43 -12.39 6.81
N SER A 8 -32.78 -12.81 5.59
CA SER A 8 -33.82 -13.82 5.43
C SER A 8 -33.31 -15.13 6.05
N PRO A 9 -34.13 -15.81 6.87
CA PRO A 9 -33.75 -17.11 7.39
C PRO A 9 -33.41 -18.05 6.23
N ARG A 10 -32.41 -18.91 6.43
CA ARG A 10 -32.14 -20.01 5.50
C ARG A 10 -33.43 -20.79 5.30
N ARG A 11 -33.83 -21.00 4.05
CA ARG A 11 -34.98 -21.86 3.71
C ARG A 11 -34.58 -23.30 4.04
N GLU A 12 -34.99 -23.78 5.20
CA GLU A 12 -34.77 -25.17 5.60
C GLU A 12 -35.95 -26.02 5.15
N THR A 13 -35.65 -27.14 4.48
CA THR A 13 -36.61 -28.22 4.27
C THR A 13 -36.87 -28.90 5.59
N GLU A 14 -38.14 -29.05 5.98
CA GLU A 14 -38.52 -29.64 7.25
C GLU A 14 -37.93 -31.06 7.41
N PRO A 15 -36.98 -31.26 8.34
CA PRO A 15 -36.31 -32.54 8.46
C PRO A 15 -37.23 -33.56 9.13
N HIS A 16 -37.22 -34.79 8.60
CA HIS A 16 -38.04 -35.88 9.12
C HIS A 16 -37.76 -36.10 10.63
N PRO A 17 -38.79 -36.20 11.50
CA PRO A 17 -38.63 -36.17 12.95
C PRO A 17 -37.78 -37.31 13.51
N ARG A 18 -37.70 -38.46 12.82
CA ARG A 18 -36.86 -39.62 13.22
C ARG A 18 -35.44 -39.60 12.66
N TYR A 19 -35.16 -38.81 11.63
CA TYR A 19 -33.86 -38.81 10.95
C TYR A 19 -33.17 -37.46 11.14
N ARG A 20 -32.64 -37.28 12.35
CA ARG A 20 -31.91 -36.07 12.74
C ARG A 20 -30.43 -36.38 12.95
N THR A 21 -29.57 -35.50 12.47
CA THR A 21 -28.13 -35.55 12.73
C THR A 21 -27.72 -34.39 13.62
N THR A 22 -26.63 -34.55 14.37
CA THR A 22 -26.10 -33.50 15.25
C THR A 22 -25.71 -32.23 14.48
N ASN A 23 -25.25 -32.38 13.23
CA ASN A 23 -24.89 -31.26 12.38
C ASN A 23 -26.09 -30.39 11.97
N GLN A 24 -27.32 -30.93 12.01
CA GLN A 24 -28.54 -30.16 11.73
C GLN A 24 -28.81 -29.08 12.78
N THR A 25 -28.17 -29.12 13.95
CA THR A 25 -28.33 -28.07 14.97
C THR A 25 -27.69 -26.76 14.53
N TYR A 26 -26.58 -26.81 13.80
CA TYR A 26 -25.90 -25.60 13.33
C TYR A 26 -26.71 -24.90 12.22
N GLY A 27 -27.00 -23.61 12.40
CA GLY A 27 -27.77 -22.82 11.43
C GLY A 27 -29.30 -23.04 11.45
N SER A 28 -29.81 -23.96 12.29
CA SER A 28 -31.25 -24.26 12.40
C SER A 28 -32.09 -23.15 13.03
N ARG A 29 -31.45 -22.19 13.70
CA ARG A 29 -32.11 -21.07 14.38
C ARG A 29 -31.82 -19.77 13.64
N ALA A 30 -32.86 -19.00 13.39
CA ALA A 30 -32.73 -17.67 12.82
C ALA A 30 -32.07 -16.72 13.84
N PRO A 31 -31.21 -15.81 13.39
CA PRO A 31 -30.57 -14.86 14.27
C PRO A 31 -31.58 -13.89 14.90
N THR A 32 -31.34 -13.50 16.15
CA THR A 32 -32.21 -12.56 16.89
C THR A 32 -31.53 -11.20 17.12
N VAL A 33 -32.31 -10.18 17.49
CA VAL A 33 -31.80 -8.82 17.79
C VAL A 33 -30.81 -8.80 18.96
N HIS A 34 -30.88 -9.80 19.85
CA HIS A 34 -29.97 -9.91 20.99
C HIS A 34 -28.64 -10.62 20.64
N GLU A 35 -28.54 -11.19 19.45
CA GLU A 35 -27.34 -11.88 18.95
C GLU A 35 -26.49 -10.98 18.04
N VAL A 36 -27.06 -9.88 17.53
CA VAL A 36 -26.35 -8.94 16.67
C VAL A 36 -25.63 -7.86 17.51
N PRO A 37 -24.42 -7.44 17.10
CA PRO A 37 -23.70 -6.38 17.81
C PRO A 37 -24.39 -5.02 17.62
N THR A 38 -24.34 -4.17 18.64
CA THR A 38 -24.90 -2.81 18.60
C THR A 38 -24.18 -1.91 17.60
N SER A 39 -22.88 -2.10 17.41
CA SER A 39 -22.09 -1.41 16.40
C SER A 39 -21.10 -2.36 15.73
N PHE A 40 -20.83 -2.12 14.45
CA PHE A 40 -19.85 -2.88 13.67
C PHE A 40 -18.95 -1.90 12.90
N HIS A 41 -17.67 -1.85 13.26
CA HIS A 41 -16.69 -0.94 12.67
C HIS A 41 -15.89 -1.65 11.59
N VAL A 42 -16.42 -1.64 10.36
CA VAL A 42 -15.73 -2.23 9.19
C VAL A 42 -14.55 -1.36 8.78
N THR A 43 -13.43 -2.00 8.47
CA THR A 43 -12.32 -1.33 7.79
C THR A 43 -12.57 -1.30 6.29
N SER A 44 -12.59 -0.11 5.70
CA SER A 44 -12.74 0.03 4.25
C SER A 44 -11.46 -0.40 3.53
N HIS A 45 -11.60 -1.35 2.61
CA HIS A 45 -10.52 -1.74 1.70
C HIS A 45 -10.63 -1.04 0.33
N ALA A 46 -11.43 0.03 0.20
CA ALA A 46 -11.65 0.70 -1.08
C ALA A 46 -10.35 1.20 -1.73
N PHE A 47 -9.48 1.85 -0.96
CA PHE A 47 -8.17 2.33 -1.41
C PHE A 47 -7.24 1.17 -1.81
N SER A 48 -7.12 0.14 -0.97
CA SER A 48 -6.25 -1.00 -1.28
C SER A 48 -6.76 -1.80 -2.47
N LYS A 49 -8.09 -1.90 -2.67
CA LYS A 49 -8.70 -2.61 -3.79
C LYS A 49 -8.38 -1.96 -5.13
N THR A 50 -8.33 -0.63 -5.20
CA THR A 50 -7.94 0.07 -6.44
C THR A 50 -6.46 -0.13 -6.74
N LEU A 51 -5.59 -0.01 -5.74
CA LEU A 51 -4.14 -0.20 -5.93
C LEU A 51 -3.73 -1.65 -6.19
N ALA A 52 -4.41 -2.63 -5.58
CA ALA A 52 -4.10 -4.04 -5.74
C ALA A 52 -4.24 -4.54 -7.19
N GLN A 53 -5.05 -3.86 -8.01
CA GLN A 53 -5.19 -4.16 -9.44
C GLN A 53 -3.88 -3.97 -10.22
N GLY A 54 -3.02 -3.05 -9.75
CA GLY A 54 -1.72 -2.77 -10.38
C GLY A 54 -0.63 -3.80 -10.09
N GLY A 55 -0.89 -4.78 -9.21
CA GLY A 55 0.07 -5.83 -8.87
C GLY A 55 1.29 -5.31 -8.11
N MET A 56 2.40 -6.06 -8.20
CA MET A 56 3.63 -5.72 -7.50
C MET A 56 4.38 -4.59 -8.20
N TYR A 57 4.74 -3.55 -7.44
CA TYR A 57 5.56 -2.44 -7.94
C TYR A 57 6.90 -2.93 -8.50
N ARG A 58 7.32 -2.35 -9.63
CA ARG A 58 8.64 -2.56 -10.23
C ARG A 58 9.31 -1.20 -10.45
N ASN A 59 10.55 -1.07 -10.03
CA ASN A 59 11.35 0.12 -10.31
C ASN A 59 12.01 -0.02 -11.69
N ASN A 60 11.56 0.79 -12.64
CA ASN A 60 12.15 0.89 -13.99
C ASN A 60 12.84 2.25 -14.23
N GLY A 61 13.07 3.03 -13.16
CA GLY A 61 13.73 4.34 -13.26
C GLY A 61 15.25 4.22 -13.42
N LEU A 62 15.85 5.13 -14.18
CA LEU A 62 17.31 5.29 -14.23
C LEU A 62 17.77 6.18 -13.07
N ASN A 63 18.95 5.88 -12.52
CA ASN A 63 19.59 6.78 -11.57
C ASN A 63 20.21 7.96 -12.34
N THR A 64 19.62 9.14 -12.17
CA THR A 64 20.09 10.40 -12.79
C THR A 64 20.66 11.38 -11.78
N ALA A 65 20.83 10.95 -10.52
CA ALA A 65 21.43 11.81 -9.51
C ALA A 65 22.86 12.16 -9.93
N LEU A 66 23.14 13.46 -10.06
CA LEU A 66 24.49 13.95 -10.27
C LEU A 66 25.30 13.77 -8.98
N GLU A 67 26.59 13.53 -9.15
CA GLU A 67 27.54 13.44 -8.05
C GLU A 67 27.48 14.72 -7.20
N LYS A 68 27.35 14.59 -5.88
CA LYS A 68 27.29 15.75 -4.97
C LYS A 68 28.64 16.12 -4.38
N SER A 69 29.73 15.56 -4.90
CA SER A 69 31.05 15.81 -4.32
C SER A 69 31.44 17.27 -4.49
N TYR A 70 32.10 17.80 -3.47
CA TYR A 70 32.62 19.17 -3.52
C TYR A 70 33.68 19.33 -4.62
N VAL A 71 34.39 18.24 -4.97
CA VAL A 71 35.52 18.23 -5.90
C VAL A 71 35.12 17.90 -7.34
N THR A 72 34.13 17.03 -7.54
CA THR A 72 33.77 16.45 -8.86
C THR A 72 32.28 16.61 -9.20
N GLY A 73 31.51 17.29 -8.34
CA GLY A 73 30.13 17.65 -8.63
C GLY A 73 29.95 18.59 -9.84
N PRO A 74 28.70 18.93 -10.22
CA PRO A 74 28.37 19.61 -11.47
C PRO A 74 29.04 20.96 -11.70
N ALA A 75 29.37 21.67 -10.62
CA ALA A 75 30.11 22.93 -10.66
C ALA A 75 31.60 22.76 -11.04
N ASN A 76 32.08 21.51 -11.14
CA ASN A 76 33.48 21.13 -11.33
C ASN A 76 33.70 20.35 -12.62
N PHE A 77 32.68 20.18 -13.47
CA PHE A 77 32.87 19.62 -14.80
C PHE A 77 33.68 20.61 -15.63
N ILE A 78 34.89 20.21 -16.02
CA ILE A 78 35.69 20.92 -17.03
C ILE A 78 34.91 20.83 -18.34
N THR A 79 34.10 21.85 -18.60
CA THR A 79 33.36 21.96 -19.85
C THR A 79 34.36 22.41 -20.89
N ALA A 80 34.42 21.74 -22.05
CA ALA A 80 35.37 22.07 -23.12
C ALA A 80 35.31 23.56 -23.56
N CYS A 81 34.19 24.22 -23.29
CA CYS A 81 33.95 25.63 -23.58
C CYS A 81 34.49 26.61 -22.53
N ASP A 82 34.96 26.12 -21.38
CA ASP A 82 35.36 26.96 -20.24
C ASP A 82 36.59 26.37 -19.54
N HIS A 83 37.73 26.57 -20.20
CA HIS A 83 39.04 26.14 -19.72
C HIS A 83 39.65 27.09 -18.67
N LEU A 84 38.98 28.18 -18.32
CA LEU A 84 39.52 29.23 -17.46
C LEU A 84 38.85 29.30 -16.08
N ASN A 85 37.72 28.62 -15.89
CA ASN A 85 37.10 28.48 -14.57
C ASN A 85 37.69 27.29 -13.81
N PHE A 86 38.86 27.54 -13.22
CA PHE A 86 39.48 26.62 -12.27
C PHE A 86 38.62 26.49 -11.00
N HIS A 87 38.63 25.31 -10.38
CA HIS A 87 37.92 25.01 -9.14
C HIS A 87 38.31 26.01 -8.03
N PRO A 88 37.39 26.50 -7.18
CA PRO A 88 37.75 27.36 -6.04
C PRO A 88 38.79 26.80 -5.06
N SER A 89 39.00 25.48 -5.02
CA SER A 89 40.07 24.82 -4.26
C SER A 89 41.42 24.80 -4.99
N TYR A 90 41.44 25.09 -6.30
CA TYR A 90 42.65 25.29 -7.07
C TYR A 90 43.24 26.66 -6.73
N ASN A 91 44.18 26.65 -5.79
CA ASN A 91 44.99 27.82 -5.47
C ASN A 91 46.31 27.76 -6.24
N PRO A 92 46.54 28.59 -7.29
CA PRO A 92 47.81 28.60 -8.01
C PRO A 92 48.99 29.08 -7.16
N SER A 93 48.72 29.65 -5.97
CA SER A 93 49.73 30.16 -5.03
C SER A 93 50.06 29.21 -3.88
N GLY A 94 49.50 27.99 -3.85
CA GLY A 94 49.73 27.03 -2.77
C GLY A 94 49.52 25.57 -3.18
N PRO A 95 49.94 24.60 -2.37
CA PRO A 95 49.71 23.19 -2.65
C PRO A 95 48.21 22.89 -2.69
N SER A 96 47.76 22.13 -3.68
CA SER A 96 46.39 21.63 -3.77
C SER A 96 46.12 20.68 -2.60
N HIS A 97 45.17 21.01 -1.74
CA HIS A 97 44.73 20.13 -0.67
C HIS A 97 43.69 19.13 -1.21
N CYS A 98 43.96 17.84 -0.99
CA CYS A 98 43.11 16.72 -1.35
C CYS A 98 41.90 16.58 -0.43
#